data_AF-A0A8T4EF24-F1
#
_entry.id   AF-A0A8T4EF24-F1
#
_cell.length_a   1.000
_cell.length_b   1.000
_cell.length_c   1.000
_cell.angle_alpha   90.00
_cell.angle_beta   90.00
_cell.angle_gamma   90.00
#
_symmetry.space_group_name_H-M   'P 1'
#
loop_
_entity.id
_entity.type
_entity.pdbx_description
1 polymer ?
#
loop_
_entity_poly.entity_id
_entity_poly.type
_entity_poly.pdbx_seq_one_letter_code
_entity_poly.pdbx_strand_id
1 'polypeptide(L)'
;MESTFQEYPDLNEYIDEITHRIDLRFGSKQSIILYRDLTKDAFTKGESSINIAVVLGDRLGKGGHWSVGQLVKELREFNPDYTSKLNVYFIPDIMIENPSLDYGHLDGAMYVERMMKPLKRFPLSSADSIDIREAGKILHGEDMQVRFPEAL
;
A
#
# COMPACT_ATOMS: atom_id res chain seq x y z
N MET A 1 21.06 0.80 32.03
CA MET A 1 19.78 1.45 31.65
C MET A 1 18.99 0.39 30.92
N GLU A 2 18.02 -0.22 31.60
CA GLU A 2 17.17 -1.23 30.98
C GLU A 2 16.26 -0.53 29.98
N SER A 3 16.47 -0.89 28.72
CA SER A 3 15.60 -0.57 27.60
C SER A 3 14.23 -1.18 27.89
N THR A 4 13.26 -0.38 28.34
CA THR A 4 11.84 -0.76 28.48
C THR A 4 11.14 -0.85 27.12
N PHE A 5 11.86 -1.29 26.09
CA PHE A 5 11.36 -1.36 24.73
C PHE A 5 10.58 -2.65 24.55
N GLN A 6 9.25 -2.54 24.52
CA GLN A 6 8.45 -3.52 23.80
C GLN A 6 8.80 -3.43 22.31
N GLU A 7 9.36 -4.50 21.76
CA GLU A 7 9.13 -4.84 20.35
C GLU A 7 7.63 -4.83 20.07
N TYR A 8 7.23 -4.29 18.92
CA TYR A 8 5.91 -4.54 18.33
C TYR A 8 6.05 -5.86 17.56
N PRO A 9 5.94 -7.03 18.22
CA PRO A 9 6.34 -8.30 17.63
C PRO A 9 5.34 -8.76 16.57
N ASP A 10 4.15 -8.16 16.58
CA ASP A 10 2.98 -8.43 15.75
C ASP A 10 2.91 -7.56 14.49
N LEU A 11 3.79 -6.55 14.31
CA LEU A 11 3.75 -5.72 13.10
C LEU A 11 4.08 -6.54 11.85
N ASN A 12 5.06 -7.46 11.95
CA ASN A 12 5.36 -8.38 10.85
C ASN A 12 4.18 -9.32 10.58
N GLU A 13 3.55 -9.85 11.62
CA GLU A 13 2.34 -10.67 11.49
C GLU A 13 1.20 -9.90 10.81
N TYR A 14 1.02 -8.63 11.15
CA TYR A 14 0.03 -7.76 10.51
C TYR A 14 0.39 -7.48 9.04
N ILE A 15 1.67 -7.24 8.72
CA ILE A 15 2.13 -7.06 7.33
C ILE A 15 1.89 -8.34 6.52
N ASP A 16 2.22 -9.51 7.08
CA ASP A 16 1.99 -10.81 6.45
C ASP A 16 0.51 -11.05 6.21
N GLU A 17 -0.35 -10.73 7.19
CA GLU A 17 -1.80 -10.85 7.08
C GLU A 17 -2.40 -9.92 6.01
N ILE A 18 -1.95 -8.66 5.94
CA ILE A 18 -2.35 -7.74 4.85
C ILE A 18 -1.94 -8.32 3.50
N THR A 19 -0.69 -8.76 3.39
CA THR A 19 -0.12 -9.32 2.16
C THR A 19 -0.92 -10.54 1.71
N HIS A 20 -1.21 -11.46 2.64
CA HIS A 20 -2.00 -12.66 2.38
C HIS A 20 -3.43 -12.33 1.93
N ARG A 21 -4.13 -11.41 2.60
CA ARG A 21 -5.50 -11.03 2.23
C ARG A 21 -5.58 -10.28 0.91
N ILE A 22 -4.59 -9.43 0.60
CA ILE A 22 -4.47 -8.81 -0.72
C ILE A 22 -4.22 -9.92 -1.75
N ASP A 23 -3.37 -10.89 -1.43
CA ASP A 23 -3.01 -11.96 -2.35
C ASP A 23 -4.20 -12.82 -2.77
N LEU A 24 -4.95 -13.30 -1.80
CA LEU A 24 -6.16 -14.08 -2.03
C LEU A 24 -7.26 -13.32 -2.79
N ARG A 25 -7.37 -12.01 -2.56
CA ARG A 25 -8.50 -11.21 -3.06
C ARG A 25 -8.26 -10.63 -4.45
N PHE A 26 -7.01 -10.30 -4.78
CA PHE A 26 -6.65 -9.62 -6.03
C PHE A 26 -5.72 -10.51 -6.87
N GLY A 27 -6.32 -11.43 -7.63
CA GLY A 27 -5.57 -12.37 -8.47
C GLY A 27 -4.78 -11.73 -9.63
N SER A 28 -5.13 -10.51 -10.04
CA SER A 28 -4.45 -9.76 -11.12
C SER A 28 -3.32 -8.86 -10.65
N LYS A 29 -2.91 -8.93 -9.38
CA LYS A 29 -1.78 -8.13 -8.88
C LYS A 29 -0.44 -8.67 -9.39
N GLN A 30 0.48 -7.76 -9.69
CA GLN A 30 1.85 -8.07 -10.09
C GLN A 30 2.82 -8.00 -8.91
N SER A 31 2.63 -7.04 -7.99
CA SER A 31 3.55 -6.84 -6.87
C SER A 31 2.86 -6.21 -5.67
N ILE A 32 3.33 -6.54 -4.47
CA ILE A 32 2.98 -5.89 -3.20
C ILE A 32 4.28 -5.37 -2.60
N ILE A 33 4.39 -4.05 -2.44
CA ILE A 33 5.62 -3.38 -2.03
C ILE A 33 5.33 -2.56 -0.78
N LEU A 34 6.06 -2.82 0.29
CA LEU A 34 6.12 -1.98 1.48
C LEU A 34 7.18 -0.91 1.27
N TYR A 35 6.86 0.35 1.55
CA TYR A 35 7.81 1.45 1.38
C TYR A 35 7.71 2.47 2.50
N ARG A 36 8.76 3.29 2.60
CA ARG A 36 9.10 4.14 3.75
C ARG A 36 9.35 3.38 5.04
N ASP A 37 10.27 3.92 5.83
CA ASP A 37 10.74 3.29 7.04
C ASP A 37 9.65 3.18 8.12
N LEU A 38 9.40 1.95 8.56
CA LEU A 38 8.68 1.62 9.77
C LEU A 38 9.65 1.69 10.96
N THR A 39 10.30 2.82 11.20
CA THR A 39 11.18 2.92 12.37
C THR A 39 10.35 2.93 13.65
N LYS A 40 10.81 2.16 14.64
CA LYS A 40 10.16 2.01 15.95
C LYS A 40 9.86 3.35 16.64
N ASP A 41 10.77 4.31 16.48
CA ASP A 41 10.69 5.67 17.03
C ASP A 41 9.58 6.53 16.37
N ALA A 42 9.29 6.28 15.10
CA ALA A 42 8.28 7.05 14.37
C ALA A 42 6.85 6.57 14.70
N PHE A 43 6.68 5.28 15.06
CA PHE A 43 5.39 4.71 15.48
C PHE A 43 4.96 5.19 16.86
N THR A 44 5.91 5.34 17.79
CA THR A 44 5.64 5.80 19.17
C THR A 44 5.24 7.27 19.23
N LYS A 45 5.68 8.08 18.25
CA LYS A 45 5.34 9.51 18.15
C LYS A 45 4.02 9.77 17.43
N GLY A 46 3.34 8.73 16.94
CA GLY A 46 2.08 8.86 16.20
C GLY A 46 2.24 9.39 14.77
N GLU A 47 3.47 9.49 14.27
CA GLU A 47 3.79 10.07 12.95
C GLU A 47 4.00 9.00 11.87
N SER A 48 4.11 7.71 12.22
CA SER A 48 4.28 6.65 11.23
C SER A 48 2.99 6.16 10.58
N SER A 49 3.07 5.98 9.26
CA SER A 49 2.13 5.20 8.47
C SER A 49 2.75 3.89 7.97
N ILE A 50 1.91 2.88 7.76
CA ILE A 50 2.26 1.66 7.04
C ILE A 50 1.91 1.90 5.58
N ASN A 51 2.88 2.07 4.69
CA ASN A 51 2.61 2.43 3.29
C ASN A 51 2.86 1.23 2.37
N ILE A 52 1.79 0.79 1.70
CA ILE A 52 1.83 -0.35 0.78
C ILE A 52 1.39 0.09 -0.60
N ALA A 53 2.21 -0.20 -1.61
CA ALA A 53 1.84 -0.11 -3.01
C ALA A 53 1.52 -1.52 -3.54
N VAL A 54 0.30 -1.71 -4.01
CA VAL A 54 -0.15 -2.91 -4.71
C VAL A 54 -0.21 -2.58 -6.19
N VAL A 55 0.71 -3.14 -6.97
CA VAL A 55 0.72 -2.98 -8.41
C VAL A 55 -0.21 -4.01 -9.03
N LEU A 56 -1.18 -3.55 -9.82
CA LEU A 56 -2.16 -4.37 -10.48
C LEU A 56 -1.81 -4.49 -11.97
N GLY A 57 -1.81 -5.69 -12.53
CA GLY A 57 -1.64 -5.88 -13.98
C GLY A 57 -2.79 -5.28 -14.79
N ASP A 58 -3.98 -5.21 -14.19
CA ASP A 58 -5.19 -4.65 -14.80
C ASP A 58 -5.87 -3.62 -13.87
N ARG A 59 -6.90 -2.95 -14.39
CA ARG A 59 -7.77 -2.06 -13.62
C ARG A 59 -8.60 -2.83 -12.59
N LEU A 60 -8.91 -2.20 -11.44
CA LEU A 60 -9.79 -2.78 -10.40
C LEU A 60 -11.21 -3.09 -10.90
N GLY A 61 -11.73 -2.26 -11.80
CA GLY A 61 -13.08 -2.38 -12.31
C GLY A 61 -14.18 -2.14 -11.26
N LYS A 62 -15.45 -2.30 -11.66
CA LYS A 62 -16.62 -1.93 -10.84
C LYS A 62 -16.73 -2.70 -9.51
N GLY A 63 -16.26 -3.95 -9.47
CA GLY A 63 -16.29 -4.79 -8.26
C GLY A 63 -15.08 -4.59 -7.34
N GLY A 64 -13.94 -4.16 -7.88
CA GLY A 64 -12.68 -4.05 -7.14
C GLY A 64 -12.75 -3.08 -5.96
N HIS A 65 -13.44 -1.95 -6.11
CA HIS A 65 -13.60 -0.99 -5.01
C HIS A 65 -14.35 -1.56 -3.80
N TRP A 66 -15.38 -2.36 -4.06
CA TRP A 66 -16.10 -3.03 -2.99
C TRP A 66 -15.20 -4.06 -2.29
N SER A 67 -14.40 -4.81 -3.07
CA SER A 67 -13.40 -5.75 -2.55
C SER A 67 -12.35 -5.06 -1.68
N VAL A 68 -11.84 -3.88 -2.07
CA VAL A 68 -10.92 -3.11 -1.23
C VAL A 68 -11.62 -2.63 0.05
N GLY A 69 -12.89 -2.20 -0.04
CA GLY A 69 -13.69 -1.84 1.14
C GLY A 69 -13.86 -2.99 2.13
N GLN A 70 -14.13 -4.21 1.63
CA GLN A 70 -14.19 -5.41 2.48
C GLN A 70 -12.83 -5.74 3.09
N LEU A 71 -11.73 -5.67 2.31
CA LEU A 71 -10.37 -5.86 2.83
C LEU A 71 -10.10 -4.94 4.03
N VAL A 72 -10.33 -3.64 3.86
CA VAL A 72 -10.07 -2.66 4.91
C VAL A 72 -10.94 -2.92 6.15
N LYS A 73 -12.20 -3.30 5.96
CA LYS A 73 -13.10 -3.64 7.05
C LYS A 73 -12.55 -4.83 7.86
N GLU A 74 -12.17 -5.90 7.17
CA GLU A 74 -11.63 -7.09 7.82
C GLU A 74 -10.28 -6.84 8.51
N LEU A 75 -9.39 -6.06 7.89
CA LEU A 75 -8.13 -5.67 8.51
C LEU A 75 -8.36 -4.86 9.79
N ARG A 76 -9.38 -4.01 9.81
CA ARG A 76 -9.78 -3.25 10.99
C ARG A 76 -10.33 -4.16 12.10
N GLU A 77 -11.06 -5.21 11.74
CA GLU A 77 -11.53 -6.23 12.68
C GLU A 77 -10.36 -7.08 13.23
N PHE A 78 -9.33 -7.34 12.41
CA PHE A 78 -8.13 -8.06 12.81
C PHE A 78 -7.22 -7.23 13.73
N ASN A 79 -6.86 -6.00 13.32
CA ASN A 79 -6.09 -5.08 14.14
C ASN A 79 -6.47 -3.61 13.81
N PRO A 80 -7.31 -2.97 14.64
CA PRO A 80 -7.80 -1.62 14.38
C PRO A 80 -6.70 -0.55 14.49
N ASP A 81 -5.72 -0.76 15.37
CA ASP A 81 -4.66 0.20 15.65
C ASP A 81 -3.71 0.34 14.46
N TYR A 82 -3.24 -0.78 13.89
CA TYR A 82 -2.42 -0.73 12.68
C TYR A 82 -3.22 -0.33 11.45
N THR A 83 -4.48 -0.76 11.34
CA THR A 83 -5.35 -0.34 10.23
C THR A 83 -5.63 1.16 10.25
N SER A 84 -5.56 1.82 11.41
CA SER A 84 -5.69 3.28 11.52
C SER A 84 -4.49 4.05 10.92
N LYS A 85 -3.33 3.39 10.80
CA LYS A 85 -2.07 3.92 10.27
C LYS A 85 -1.77 3.41 8.86
N LEU A 86 -2.63 2.54 8.31
CA LEU A 86 -2.44 1.92 7.01
C LEU A 86 -2.78 2.91 5.88
N ASN A 87 -1.82 3.08 4.98
CA ASN A 87 -2.00 3.64 3.65
C ASN A 87 -1.75 2.54 2.63
N VAL A 88 -2.76 2.21 1.82
CA VAL A 88 -2.61 1.23 0.74
C VAL A 88 -3.10 1.79 -0.58
N TYR A 89 -2.28 1.64 -1.62
CA TYR A 89 -2.54 2.12 -2.97
C TYR A 89 -2.62 0.92 -3.91
N PHE A 90 -3.75 0.75 -4.57
CA PHE A 90 -3.99 -0.23 -5.62
C PHE A 90 -3.84 0.45 -6.98
N ILE A 91 -2.64 0.33 -7.56
CA ILE A 91 -2.18 1.10 -8.71
C ILE A 91 -2.12 0.18 -9.93
N PRO A 92 -2.95 0.40 -10.97
CA PRO A 92 -2.79 -0.27 -12.25
C PRO A 92 -1.43 0.03 -12.89
N ASP A 93 -0.81 -0.97 -13.50
CA ASP A 93 0.50 -0.88 -14.13
C ASP A 93 0.56 0.23 -15.18
N ILE A 94 -0.53 0.40 -15.94
CA ILE A 94 -0.65 1.48 -16.93
C ILE A 94 -0.46 2.88 -16.32
N MET A 95 -0.85 3.09 -15.06
CA MET A 95 -0.65 4.36 -14.35
C MET A 95 0.80 4.57 -13.93
N ILE A 96 1.57 3.49 -13.73
CA ILE A 96 3.01 3.58 -13.48
C ILE A 96 3.72 3.96 -14.78
N GLU A 97 3.33 3.36 -15.90
CA GLU A 97 3.90 3.63 -17.23
C GLU A 97 3.58 5.03 -17.75
N ASN A 98 2.39 5.55 -17.47
CA ASN A 98 1.97 6.88 -17.93
C ASN A 98 1.38 7.68 -16.75
N PRO A 99 2.23 8.18 -15.85
CA PRO A 99 1.80 8.74 -14.58
C PRO A 99 1.08 10.09 -14.70
N SER A 100 1.31 10.82 -15.79
CA SER A 100 0.70 12.14 -16.05
C SER A 100 -0.71 12.04 -16.66
N LEU A 101 -1.17 10.86 -17.08
CA LEU A 101 -2.47 10.68 -17.73
C LEU A 101 -3.62 10.65 -16.71
N ASP A 102 -4.77 11.21 -17.14
CA ASP A 102 -6.05 11.06 -16.45
C ASP A 102 -6.85 9.92 -17.09
N TYR A 103 -7.17 8.93 -16.29
CA TYR A 103 -7.80 7.69 -16.72
C TYR A 103 -9.32 7.68 -16.50
N GLY A 104 -9.92 8.80 -16.08
CA GLY A 104 -11.36 8.86 -15.83
C GLY A 104 -11.74 8.33 -14.45
N HIS A 105 -12.54 7.26 -14.33
CA HIS A 105 -13.05 6.79 -13.04
C HIS A 105 -12.84 5.27 -12.86
N LEU A 106 -12.40 4.87 -11.65
CA LEU A 106 -12.40 3.49 -11.12
C LEU A 106 -11.32 2.53 -11.67
N ASP A 107 -10.19 3.08 -12.11
CA ASP A 107 -9.09 2.23 -12.60
C ASP A 107 -8.25 1.68 -11.45
N GLY A 108 -8.00 2.50 -10.42
CA GLY A 108 -7.30 2.10 -9.19
C GLY A 108 -8.05 2.56 -7.93
N ALA A 109 -7.50 2.27 -6.75
CA ALA A 109 -8.07 2.71 -5.48
C ALA A 109 -6.99 3.02 -4.45
N MET A 110 -7.30 3.86 -3.48
CA MET A 110 -6.45 4.06 -2.32
C MET A 110 -7.26 4.10 -1.03
N TYR A 111 -6.67 3.59 0.04
CA TYR A 111 -7.10 3.79 1.40
C TYR A 111 -6.03 4.62 2.10
N VAL A 112 -6.33 5.87 2.41
CA VAL A 112 -5.40 6.84 3.02
C VAL A 112 -6.18 7.65 4.02
N GLU A 113 -5.59 7.95 5.19
CA GLU A 113 -6.24 8.76 6.24
C GLU A 113 -7.62 8.22 6.64
N ARG A 114 -7.76 6.88 6.67
CA ARG A 114 -9.02 6.18 6.99
C ARG A 114 -10.15 6.42 5.98
N MET A 115 -9.84 6.90 4.78
CA MET A 115 -10.78 7.14 3.69
C MET A 115 -10.42 6.31 2.45
N MET A 116 -11.44 5.67 1.89
CA MET A 116 -11.35 5.02 0.57
C MET A 116 -11.64 6.04 -0.53
N LYS A 117 -10.75 6.13 -1.53
CA LYS A 117 -10.93 6.99 -2.71
C LYS A 117 -10.57 6.24 -3.99
N PRO A 118 -11.33 6.42 -5.08
CA PRO A 118 -10.92 5.90 -6.38
C PRO A 118 -9.73 6.70 -6.93
N LEU A 119 -8.88 6.02 -7.69
CA LEU A 119 -7.78 6.65 -8.42
C LEU A 119 -8.19 6.97 -9.85
N LYS A 120 -7.82 8.17 -10.28
CA LYS A 120 -7.96 8.66 -11.66
C LYS A 120 -6.62 8.91 -12.34
N ARG A 121 -5.56 9.02 -11.54
CA ARG A 121 -4.19 9.34 -11.94
C ARG A 121 -3.26 8.58 -11.02
N PHE A 122 -1.98 8.53 -11.38
CA PHE A 122 -0.95 8.02 -10.51
C PHE A 122 -0.96 8.77 -9.16
N PRO A 123 -1.06 8.05 -8.02
CA PRO A 123 -1.39 8.69 -6.73
C PRO A 123 -0.18 9.07 -5.88
N LEU A 124 0.99 8.52 -6.19
CA LEU A 124 2.18 8.68 -5.37
C LEU A 124 2.92 9.96 -5.77
N SER A 125 3.61 10.59 -4.82
CA SER A 125 4.52 11.70 -5.11
C SER A 125 5.84 11.19 -5.69
N SER A 126 6.66 12.09 -6.24
CA SER A 126 8.02 11.71 -6.68
C SER A 126 8.86 11.17 -5.53
N ALA A 127 8.68 11.69 -4.31
CA ALA A 127 9.36 11.17 -3.12
C ALA A 127 8.93 9.74 -2.79
N ASP A 128 7.61 9.45 -2.83
CA ASP A 128 7.11 8.09 -2.63
C ASP A 128 7.67 7.12 -3.68
N SER A 129 7.71 7.54 -4.95
CA SER A 129 8.26 6.72 -6.03
C SER A 129 9.75 6.44 -5.85
N ILE A 130 10.53 7.44 -5.41
CA ILE A 130 11.96 7.27 -5.07
C ILE A 130 12.10 6.30 -3.90
N ASP A 131 11.32 6.46 -2.84
CA ASP A 131 11.34 5.57 -1.68
C ASP A 131 11.06 4.11 -2.09
N ILE A 132 10.08 3.90 -2.97
CA ILE A 132 9.77 2.57 -3.52
C ILE A 132 10.94 1.99 -4.30
N ARG A 133 11.59 2.79 -5.16
CA ARG A 133 12.70 2.35 -6.00
C ARG A 133 13.94 1.99 -5.21
N GLU A 134 14.31 2.83 -4.26
CA GLU A 134 15.60 2.75 -3.57
C GLU A 134 15.55 1.85 -2.34
N ALA A 135 14.41 1.83 -1.63
CA ALA A 135 14.29 1.19 -0.32
C ALA A 135 13.01 0.38 -0.12
N GLY A 136 12.16 0.24 -1.14
CA GLY A 136 10.98 -0.59 -1.05
C GLY A 136 11.33 -2.05 -0.75
N LYS A 137 10.47 -2.72 0.01
CA LYS A 137 10.55 -4.16 0.26
C LYS A 137 9.43 -4.85 -0.50
N ILE A 138 9.79 -5.71 -1.45
CA ILE A 138 8.83 -6.57 -2.14
C ILE A 138 8.35 -7.63 -1.15
N LEU A 139 7.07 -7.60 -0.82
CA LEU A 139 6.40 -8.56 0.05
C LEU A 139 5.86 -9.75 -0.74
N HIS A 140 5.46 -9.53 -2.00
CA HIS A 140 4.95 -10.56 -2.89
C HIS A 140 5.03 -10.13 -4.35
N GLY A 141 5.24 -11.08 -5.26
CA GLY A 141 5.17 -10.86 -6.72
C GLY A 141 6.49 -10.42 -7.36
N GLU A 142 6.38 -9.81 -8.54
CA GLU A 142 7.52 -9.37 -9.35
C GLU A 142 8.21 -8.13 -8.76
N ASP A 143 9.49 -7.97 -9.10
CA ASP A 143 10.21 -6.73 -8.83
C ASP A 143 9.77 -5.64 -9.80
N MET A 144 8.80 -4.85 -9.33
CA MET A 144 8.24 -3.72 -10.07
C MET A 144 8.84 -2.38 -9.61
N GLN A 145 9.78 -2.39 -8.66
CA GLN A 145 10.26 -1.17 -8.01
C GLN A 145 10.89 -0.21 -9.02
N VAL A 146 11.72 -0.74 -9.92
CA VAL A 146 12.42 0.03 -10.96
C VAL A 146 11.50 0.71 -11.97
N ARG A 147 10.23 0.28 -12.06
CA ARG A 147 9.26 0.85 -13.00
C ARG A 147 8.61 2.13 -12.47
N PHE A 148 8.68 2.38 -11.17
CA PHE A 148 8.11 3.60 -10.59
C PHE A 148 8.81 4.85 -11.16
N PRO A 149 8.04 5.92 -11.46
CA PRO A 149 8.56 7.10 -12.15
C PRO A 149 9.52 7.92 -11.26
N GLU A 150 10.60 8.44 -11.85
CA GLU A 150 11.58 9.28 -11.16
C GLU A 150 11.05 10.68 -10.86
N ALA A 151 10.21 11.21 -11.75
CA ALA A 151 9.61 12.53 -11.66
C ALA A 151 8.18 12.49 -12.24
N LEU A 152 7.30 13.34 -11.71
CA LEU A 152 5.87 13.41 -12.03
C LEU A 152 5.49 14.77 -12.60
#